data_AF-A0A024TTI8-F1
#
_entry.id   AF-A0A024TTI8-F1
#
_cell.length_a   1.000
_cell.length_b   1.000
_cell.length_c   1.000
_cell.angle_alpha   90.00
_cell.angle_beta   90.00
_cell.angle_gamma   90.00
#
_symmetry.space_group_name_H-M   'P 1'
#
loop_
_entity.id
_entity.type
_entity.pdbx_description
1 polymer ?
#
loop_
_entity_poly.entity_id
_entity_poly.type
_entity_poly.pdbx_seq_one_letter_code
_entity_poly.pdbx_strand_id
1 'polypeptide(L)'
;MAATEVDELTTHVTTFLRILQSSQTQELHEWNAAAMHRAWDWAVFVAGAVRDLDQSHKARMNTSFRYNTVPMLSRKIAFDIVILEQAPNEFVRAIVCSPYLLTHPLRADIVQCVVGYYPKLSDYEHKQPTKGSSASSRLFADIATRLSLMQSAQGLMRIATILAQAHPTTSVVLGSRSLVIPSYEAWRSQPATLQIMALAHEFQRQALAREARNSSDGQVEAYIGQVEEFFNSSCATSSSWSVGKSLVVQATLLRWPDDAIVTQQRLLGVVHGSVAQKPTRLLELSPWLAGDLCRVRPSLAKEYLPCLVAYAGPANTTAEWPPVSIDERLGCLVAGSSSLTEFCEACLAHSGLHDTLASLA
;
A
#
# COMPACT_ATOMS: atom_id res chain seq x y z
N MET A 1 -6.79 -25.61 -30.07
CA MET A 1 -5.46 -25.01 -30.26
C MET A 1 -5.41 -23.53 -29.85
N ALA A 2 -6.49 -22.75 -29.94
CA ALA A 2 -6.51 -21.34 -29.51
C ALA A 2 -6.50 -21.09 -27.97
N ALA A 3 -6.98 -22.02 -27.14
CA ALA A 3 -6.96 -21.84 -25.69
C ALA A 3 -5.54 -21.85 -25.10
N THR A 4 -4.66 -22.67 -25.67
CA THR A 4 -3.25 -22.83 -25.25
C THR A 4 -2.40 -21.57 -25.51
N GLU A 5 -2.67 -20.83 -26.61
CA GLU A 5 -1.93 -19.59 -26.93
C GLU A 5 -2.26 -18.44 -25.98
N VAL A 6 -3.50 -18.38 -25.49
CA VAL A 6 -3.95 -17.34 -24.55
C VAL A 6 -3.36 -17.55 -23.15
N ASP A 7 -3.27 -18.80 -22.68
CA ASP A 7 -2.66 -19.12 -21.39
C ASP A 7 -1.14 -18.85 -21.39
N GLU A 8 -0.47 -19.13 -22.51
CA GLU A 8 0.95 -18.81 -22.70
C GLU A 8 1.19 -17.30 -22.73
N LEU A 9 0.41 -16.54 -23.51
CA LEU A 9 0.53 -15.08 -23.55
C LEU A 9 0.19 -14.42 -22.20
N THR A 10 -0.77 -14.96 -21.45
CA THR A 10 -1.11 -14.51 -20.09
C THR A 10 0.10 -14.64 -19.16
N THR A 11 0.92 -15.68 -19.33
CA THR A 11 2.17 -15.89 -18.58
C THR A 11 3.23 -14.84 -18.95
N HIS A 12 3.37 -14.53 -20.23
CA HIS A 12 4.28 -13.47 -20.70
C HIS A 12 3.87 -12.08 -20.22
N VAL A 13 2.58 -11.77 -20.26
CA VAL A 13 2.02 -10.50 -19.74
C VAL A 13 2.20 -10.40 -18.23
N THR A 14 1.98 -11.48 -17.50
CA THR A 14 2.25 -11.54 -16.06
C THR A 14 3.72 -11.25 -15.76
N THR A 15 4.63 -11.83 -16.54
CA THR A 15 6.07 -11.59 -16.41
C THR A 15 6.42 -10.13 -16.72
N PHE A 16 5.86 -9.56 -17.78
CA PHE A 16 6.07 -8.15 -18.13
C PHE A 16 5.55 -7.19 -17.06
N LEU A 17 4.36 -7.43 -16.51
CA LEU A 17 3.83 -6.64 -15.40
C LEU A 17 4.73 -6.73 -14.15
N ARG A 18 5.31 -7.91 -13.87
CA ARG A 18 6.29 -8.06 -12.79
C ARG A 18 7.56 -7.26 -13.06
N ILE A 19 8.09 -7.28 -14.29
CA ILE A 19 9.26 -6.48 -14.71
C ILE A 19 8.98 -4.99 -14.47
N LEU A 20 7.81 -4.51 -14.89
CA LEU A 20 7.39 -3.14 -14.67
C LEU A 20 7.30 -2.79 -13.17
N GLN A 21 6.71 -3.67 -12.36
CA GLN A 21 6.65 -3.46 -10.91
C GLN A 21 8.05 -3.43 -10.27
N SER A 22 8.92 -4.36 -10.63
CA SER A 22 10.30 -4.45 -10.13
C SER A 22 11.09 -3.17 -10.44
N SER A 23 10.82 -2.53 -11.60
CA SER A 23 11.44 -1.26 -11.95
C SER A 23 11.09 -0.11 -10.98
N GLN A 24 10.00 -0.24 -10.23
CA GLN A 24 9.52 0.76 -9.26
C GLN A 24 9.86 0.42 -7.81
N THR A 25 10.65 -0.62 -7.56
CA THR A 25 11.05 -1.04 -6.21
C THR A 25 12.57 -1.03 -6.07
N GLN A 26 13.05 -1.35 -4.88
CA GLN A 26 14.48 -1.52 -4.61
C GLN A 26 15.12 -2.64 -5.44
N GLU A 27 14.33 -3.60 -5.95
CA GLU A 27 14.80 -4.67 -6.84
C GLU A 27 15.48 -4.12 -8.10
N LEU A 28 15.12 -2.90 -8.53
CA LEU A 28 15.82 -2.24 -9.63
C LEU A 28 17.32 -2.13 -9.36
N HIS A 29 17.77 -1.98 -8.10
CA HIS A 29 19.20 -1.89 -7.74
C HIS A 29 20.01 -3.13 -8.08
N GLU A 30 19.35 -4.27 -8.25
CA GLU A 30 19.98 -5.53 -8.64
C GLU A 30 20.14 -5.65 -10.16
N TRP A 31 19.56 -4.71 -10.93
CA TRP A 31 19.56 -4.77 -12.38
C TRP A 31 20.87 -4.28 -12.98
N ASN A 32 21.25 -4.90 -14.08
CA ASN A 32 22.38 -4.50 -14.92
C ASN A 32 21.93 -4.35 -16.38
N ALA A 33 22.86 -3.97 -17.26
CA ALA A 33 22.57 -3.80 -18.69
C ALA A 33 21.96 -5.05 -19.33
N ALA A 34 22.39 -6.25 -18.95
CA ALA A 34 21.83 -7.50 -19.48
C ALA A 34 20.38 -7.73 -19.04
N ALA A 35 20.05 -7.41 -17.78
CA ALA A 35 18.68 -7.43 -17.29
C ALA A 35 17.81 -6.40 -18.04
N MET A 36 18.33 -5.20 -18.30
CA MET A 36 17.65 -4.17 -19.09
C MET A 36 17.36 -4.62 -20.52
N HIS A 37 18.30 -5.29 -21.18
CA HIS A 37 18.09 -5.82 -22.54
C HIS A 37 17.03 -6.91 -22.57
N ARG A 38 17.10 -7.88 -21.65
CA ARG A 38 16.06 -8.92 -21.54
C ARG A 38 14.68 -8.33 -21.26
N ALA A 39 14.59 -7.35 -20.36
CA ALA A 39 13.33 -6.68 -20.05
C ALA A 39 12.76 -5.92 -21.26
N TRP A 40 13.63 -5.27 -22.05
CA TRP A 40 13.25 -4.66 -23.32
C TRP A 40 12.72 -5.67 -24.34
N ASP A 41 13.42 -6.79 -24.52
CA ASP A 41 13.01 -7.85 -25.46
C ASP A 41 11.64 -8.43 -25.07
N TRP A 42 11.38 -8.58 -23.77
CA TRP A 42 10.07 -8.95 -23.25
C TRP A 42 8.98 -7.93 -23.60
N ALA A 43 9.27 -6.64 -23.45
CA ALA A 43 8.33 -5.57 -23.76
C ALA A 43 7.98 -5.56 -25.26
N VAL A 44 8.98 -5.76 -26.12
CA VAL A 44 8.82 -5.87 -27.58
C VAL A 44 7.96 -7.10 -27.94
N PHE A 45 8.27 -8.25 -27.36
CA PHE A 45 7.50 -9.48 -27.58
C PHE A 45 6.03 -9.30 -27.20
N VAL A 46 5.74 -8.75 -26.00
CA VAL A 46 4.37 -8.55 -25.53
C VAL A 46 3.60 -7.59 -26.44
N ALA A 47 4.22 -6.48 -26.88
CA ALA A 47 3.56 -5.56 -27.79
C ALA A 47 3.25 -6.21 -29.16
N GLY A 48 4.16 -7.04 -29.69
CA GLY A 48 3.91 -7.79 -30.92
C GLY A 48 2.75 -8.78 -30.74
N ALA A 49 2.84 -9.66 -29.74
CA ALA A 49 1.86 -10.70 -29.51
C ALA A 49 0.44 -10.16 -29.24
N VAL A 50 0.32 -9.05 -28.51
CA VAL A 50 -1.00 -8.44 -28.24
C VAL A 50 -1.62 -7.76 -29.45
N ARG A 51 -0.81 -7.23 -30.38
CA ARG A 51 -1.33 -6.64 -31.62
C ARG A 51 -2.02 -7.66 -32.50
N ASP A 52 -1.49 -8.88 -32.52
CA ASP A 52 -1.96 -9.96 -33.37
C ASP A 52 -3.21 -10.68 -32.81
N LEU A 53 -3.63 -10.36 -31.59
CA LEU A 53 -4.85 -10.91 -30.99
C LEU A 53 -6.14 -10.37 -31.62
N ASP A 54 -7.15 -11.23 -31.72
CA ASP A 54 -8.51 -10.80 -32.05
C ASP A 54 -9.19 -10.07 -30.87
N GLN A 55 -10.33 -9.41 -31.16
CA GLN A 55 -11.05 -8.61 -30.16
C GLN A 55 -11.62 -9.43 -29.01
N SER A 56 -11.96 -10.71 -29.24
CA SER A 56 -12.49 -11.59 -28.21
C SER A 56 -11.41 -11.97 -27.19
N HIS A 57 -10.19 -12.21 -27.66
CA HIS A 57 -9.02 -12.47 -26.84
C HIS A 57 -8.54 -11.23 -26.11
N LYS A 58 -8.58 -10.05 -26.75
CA LYS A 58 -8.31 -8.76 -26.08
C LYS A 58 -9.29 -8.49 -24.93
N ALA A 59 -10.59 -8.75 -25.13
CA ALA A 59 -11.60 -8.60 -24.08
C ALA A 59 -11.39 -9.57 -22.90
N ARG A 60 -11.01 -10.82 -23.20
CA ARG A 60 -10.64 -11.80 -22.17
C ARG A 60 -9.43 -11.34 -21.35
N MET A 61 -8.36 -10.86 -22.01
CA MET A 61 -7.19 -10.32 -21.31
C MET A 61 -7.53 -9.11 -20.45
N ASN A 62 -8.33 -8.16 -20.95
CA ASN A 62 -8.78 -7.03 -20.15
C ASN A 62 -9.52 -7.47 -18.87
N THR A 63 -10.30 -8.53 -18.96
CA THR A 63 -10.98 -9.11 -17.80
C THR A 63 -10.00 -9.77 -16.83
N SER A 64 -9.07 -10.59 -17.33
CA SER A 64 -8.08 -11.31 -16.51
C SER A 64 -7.13 -10.38 -15.75
N PHE A 65 -6.83 -9.20 -16.30
CA PHE A 65 -5.89 -8.25 -15.72
C PHE A 65 -6.56 -6.98 -15.19
N ARG A 66 -7.89 -6.91 -15.10
CA ARG A 66 -8.67 -5.70 -14.73
C ARG A 66 -8.21 -4.98 -13.45
N TYR A 67 -7.66 -5.72 -12.48
CA TYR A 67 -7.18 -5.18 -11.20
C TYR A 67 -5.67 -4.93 -11.17
N ASN A 68 -4.95 -5.35 -12.22
CA ASN A 68 -3.56 -4.98 -12.40
C ASN A 68 -3.45 -3.49 -12.75
N THR A 69 -2.27 -2.95 -12.48
CA THR A 69 -1.88 -1.64 -12.95
C THR A 69 -0.51 -1.78 -13.56
N VAL A 70 -0.33 -1.01 -14.61
CA VAL A 70 0.99 -0.65 -15.08
C VAL A 70 1.44 0.55 -14.23
N PRO A 71 2.72 0.66 -13.86
CA PRO A 71 3.25 1.86 -13.23
C PRO A 71 3.18 3.06 -14.18
N MET A 72 2.00 3.65 -14.30
CA MET A 72 1.79 4.88 -15.03
C MET A 72 1.84 6.06 -14.07
N LEU A 73 2.78 6.95 -14.32
CA LEU A 73 3.01 8.14 -13.50
C LEU A 73 1.93 9.24 -13.67
N SER A 74 1.00 9.10 -14.62
CA SER A 74 -0.08 10.09 -14.82
C SER A 74 -1.41 9.40 -15.07
N ARG A 75 -2.29 9.52 -14.07
CA ARG A 75 -3.68 9.05 -13.99
C ARG A 75 -3.78 7.55 -13.75
N LYS A 76 -4.46 7.20 -12.65
CA LYS A 76 -5.00 5.87 -12.41
C LYS A 76 -5.81 5.45 -13.64
N ILE A 77 -5.22 4.61 -14.47
CA ILE A 77 -5.97 3.87 -15.47
C ILE A 77 -5.81 2.42 -15.02
N ALA A 78 -6.94 1.75 -14.79
CA ALA A 78 -6.96 0.30 -14.67
C ALA A 78 -6.20 -0.30 -15.86
N PHE A 79 -5.63 -1.48 -15.71
CA PHE A 79 -5.04 -2.17 -16.84
C PHE A 79 -5.98 -2.16 -18.05
N ASP A 80 -5.44 -1.79 -19.22
CA ASP A 80 -6.12 -1.84 -20.51
C ASP A 80 -5.15 -2.42 -21.56
N ILE A 81 -5.69 -3.20 -22.49
CA ILE A 81 -4.96 -3.90 -23.54
C ILE A 81 -4.15 -2.94 -24.42
N VAL A 82 -4.63 -1.71 -24.57
CA VAL A 82 -3.93 -0.62 -25.28
C VAL A 82 -2.57 -0.31 -24.65
N ILE A 83 -2.44 -0.51 -23.33
CA ILE A 83 -1.18 -0.33 -22.61
C ILE A 83 -0.16 -1.39 -23.04
N LEU A 84 -0.62 -2.63 -23.26
CA LEU A 84 0.27 -3.71 -23.71
C LEU A 84 0.71 -3.55 -25.17
N GLU A 85 -0.14 -2.99 -26.04
CA GLU A 85 0.25 -2.64 -27.41
C GLU A 85 1.40 -1.60 -27.45
N GLN A 86 1.57 -0.86 -26.34
CA GLN A 86 2.62 0.14 -26.11
C GLN A 86 3.65 -0.31 -25.07
N ALA A 87 3.75 -1.61 -24.77
CA ALA A 87 4.64 -2.15 -23.73
C ALA A 87 6.09 -1.62 -23.76
N PRO A 88 6.77 -1.45 -24.92
CA PRO A 88 8.10 -0.84 -24.98
C PRO A 88 8.15 0.60 -24.45
N ASN A 89 7.13 1.41 -24.75
CA ASN A 89 7.02 2.78 -24.25
C ASN A 89 6.84 2.77 -22.73
N GLU A 90 5.97 1.89 -22.22
CA GLU A 90 5.70 1.76 -20.80
C GLU A 90 6.91 1.29 -20.00
N PHE A 91 7.69 0.37 -20.57
CA PHE A 91 8.92 -0.11 -19.94
C PHE A 91 9.94 1.02 -19.78
N VAL A 92 10.25 1.73 -20.87
CA VAL A 92 11.22 2.84 -20.86
C VAL A 92 10.75 3.94 -19.91
N ARG A 93 9.47 4.29 -19.98
CA ARG A 93 8.86 5.27 -19.10
C ARG A 93 8.99 4.87 -17.64
N ALA A 94 8.64 3.63 -17.28
CA ALA A 94 8.74 3.13 -15.92
C ALA A 94 10.17 3.29 -15.37
N ILE A 95 11.19 2.93 -16.14
CA ILE A 95 12.59 3.06 -15.71
C ILE A 95 12.99 4.53 -15.50
N VAL A 96 12.73 5.42 -16.47
CA VAL A 96 13.05 6.86 -16.36
C VAL A 96 12.36 7.49 -15.16
N CYS A 97 11.13 7.05 -14.91
CA CYS A 97 10.27 7.52 -13.84
C CYS A 97 10.59 6.92 -12.47
N SER A 98 11.41 5.87 -12.40
CA SER A 98 11.67 5.12 -11.17
C SER A 98 12.39 5.97 -10.12
N PRO A 99 11.89 6.06 -8.88
CA PRO A 99 12.60 6.75 -7.80
C PRO A 99 13.97 6.12 -7.51
N TYR A 100 14.12 4.81 -7.75
CA TYR A 100 15.33 4.05 -7.48
C TYR A 100 16.44 4.23 -8.52
N LEU A 101 16.13 4.78 -9.70
CA LEU A 101 17.14 5.06 -10.73
C LEU A 101 18.20 6.07 -10.25
N LEU A 102 17.81 7.06 -9.44
CA LEU A 102 18.74 8.09 -8.94
C LEU A 102 19.77 7.53 -7.96
N THR A 103 19.37 6.55 -7.17
CA THR A 103 20.20 5.89 -6.15
C THR A 103 20.86 4.62 -6.67
N HIS A 104 20.63 4.25 -7.94
CA HIS A 104 21.12 3.01 -8.52
C HIS A 104 22.67 3.02 -8.63
N PRO A 105 23.36 1.93 -8.25
CA PRO A 105 24.82 1.85 -8.30
C PRO A 105 25.37 1.99 -9.73
N LEU A 106 24.72 1.34 -10.71
CA LEU A 106 25.04 1.41 -12.14
C LEU A 106 24.17 2.41 -12.92
N ARG A 107 23.74 3.51 -12.29
CA ARG A 107 22.77 4.46 -12.91
C ARG A 107 23.16 4.95 -14.30
N ALA A 108 24.46 5.17 -14.53
CA ALA A 108 24.95 5.66 -15.83
C ALA A 108 24.70 4.64 -16.95
N ASP A 109 25.00 3.37 -16.69
CA ASP A 109 24.81 2.28 -17.64
C ASP A 109 23.33 2.04 -17.93
N ILE A 110 22.48 2.07 -16.89
CA ILE A 110 21.02 1.93 -17.04
C ILE A 110 20.46 3.09 -17.88
N VAL A 111 20.88 4.34 -17.61
CA VAL A 111 20.48 5.51 -18.39
C VAL A 111 20.96 5.37 -19.85
N GLN A 112 22.15 4.86 -20.09
CA GLN A 112 22.66 4.64 -21.44
C GLN A 112 21.81 3.61 -22.21
N CYS A 113 21.42 2.50 -21.58
CA CYS A 113 20.49 1.53 -22.16
C CYS A 113 19.15 2.21 -22.54
N VAL A 114 18.58 2.96 -21.61
CA VAL A 114 17.32 3.69 -21.79
C VAL A 114 17.39 4.66 -22.96
N VAL A 115 18.44 5.49 -23.02
CA VAL A 115 18.68 6.43 -24.13
C VAL A 115 18.79 5.68 -25.46
N GLY A 116 19.42 4.50 -25.47
CA GLY A 116 19.51 3.63 -26.65
C GLY A 116 18.17 3.01 -27.10
N TYR A 117 17.16 2.96 -26.22
CA TYR A 117 15.83 2.43 -26.54
C TYR A 117 14.87 3.48 -27.11
N TYR A 118 14.96 4.74 -26.67
CA TYR A 118 14.07 5.81 -27.14
C TYR A 118 13.97 5.95 -28.68
N PRO A 119 15.07 5.83 -29.45
CA PRO A 119 15.00 5.85 -30.91
C PRO A 119 14.20 4.69 -31.52
N LYS A 120 14.11 3.55 -30.82
CA LYS A 120 13.42 2.33 -31.29
C LYS A 120 11.91 2.35 -30.99
N LEU A 121 11.43 3.33 -30.22
CA LEU A 121 10.02 3.43 -29.83
C LEU A 121 9.10 3.85 -30.98
N SER A 122 9.64 4.49 -32.04
CA SER A 122 8.89 4.90 -33.22
C SER A 122 8.21 3.72 -33.94
N ASP A 123 8.79 2.53 -33.83
CA ASP A 123 8.30 1.32 -34.52
C ASP A 123 7.01 0.77 -33.88
N TYR A 124 6.63 1.31 -32.70
CA TYR A 124 5.53 0.81 -31.89
C TYR A 124 4.36 1.80 -31.77
N GLU A 125 4.27 2.86 -32.59
CA GLU A 125 3.18 3.83 -32.54
C GLU A 125 2.01 3.51 -33.50
N HIS A 126 0.77 3.55 -33.01
CA HIS A 126 -0.46 3.34 -33.79
C HIS A 126 -0.97 4.59 -34.51
N LYS A 127 -0.43 5.77 -34.22
CA LYS A 127 -0.82 7.02 -34.90
C LYS A 127 0.41 7.55 -35.60
N GLN A 128 0.21 8.01 -36.84
CA GLN A 128 1.23 8.70 -37.65
C GLN A 128 2.17 9.50 -36.75
N PRO A 129 3.50 9.42 -36.96
CA PRO A 129 4.44 10.22 -36.20
C PRO A 129 3.98 11.67 -36.33
N THR A 130 3.51 12.24 -35.22
CA THR A 130 3.20 13.66 -35.18
C THR A 130 4.49 14.35 -35.59
N LYS A 131 4.45 15.04 -36.74
CA LYS A 131 5.60 15.77 -37.30
C LYS A 131 6.17 16.67 -36.20
N GLY A 132 7.24 16.23 -35.54
CA GLY A 132 7.90 16.97 -34.46
C GLY A 132 8.38 16.18 -33.24
N SER A 133 7.91 14.96 -32.98
CA SER A 133 8.32 14.20 -31.78
C SER A 133 9.62 13.42 -32.02
N SER A 134 10.78 14.08 -31.88
CA SER A 134 12.08 13.40 -31.87
C SER A 134 12.24 12.51 -30.63
N ALA A 135 13.01 11.43 -30.71
CA ALA A 135 13.31 10.55 -29.57
C ALA A 135 13.82 11.33 -28.34
N SER A 136 14.63 12.38 -28.57
CA SER A 136 15.10 13.30 -27.54
C SER A 136 13.95 14.05 -26.86
N SER A 137 12.96 14.54 -27.62
CA SER A 137 11.80 15.25 -27.05
C SER A 137 10.96 14.38 -26.11
N ARG A 138 10.92 13.06 -26.34
CA ARG A 138 10.18 12.10 -25.49
C ARG A 138 10.90 11.82 -24.18
N LEU A 139 12.20 11.56 -24.23
CA LEU A 139 13.01 11.43 -23.02
C LEU A 139 12.88 12.67 -22.14
N PHE A 140 12.99 13.87 -22.73
CA PHE A 140 12.80 15.11 -21.97
C PHE A 140 11.37 15.26 -21.43
N ALA A 141 10.34 14.84 -22.17
CA ALA A 141 8.97 14.84 -21.69
C ALA A 141 8.77 13.89 -20.49
N ASP A 142 9.38 12.70 -20.51
CA ASP A 142 9.31 11.75 -19.40
C ASP A 142 10.08 12.23 -18.18
N ILE A 143 11.26 12.83 -18.37
CA ILE A 143 12.04 13.48 -17.30
C ILE A 143 11.24 14.65 -16.70
N ALA A 144 10.65 15.52 -17.54
CA ALA A 144 9.81 16.62 -17.08
C ALA A 144 8.58 16.12 -16.32
N THR A 145 7.97 15.03 -16.77
CA THR A 145 6.86 14.37 -16.08
C THR A 145 7.29 13.90 -14.69
N ARG A 146 8.44 13.22 -14.58
CA ARG A 146 8.99 12.79 -13.28
C ARG A 146 9.22 13.99 -12.34
N LEU A 147 9.85 15.05 -12.83
CA LEU A 147 10.13 16.25 -12.02
C LEU A 147 8.84 16.91 -11.53
N SER A 148 7.85 17.05 -12.41
CA SER A 148 6.52 17.59 -12.08
C SER A 148 5.82 16.76 -11.01
N LEU A 149 5.94 15.43 -11.07
CA LEU A 149 5.33 14.53 -10.10
C LEU A 149 6.01 14.57 -8.73
N MET A 150 7.34 14.64 -8.71
CA MET A 150 8.08 14.83 -7.46
C MET A 150 7.68 16.15 -6.78
N GLN A 151 7.58 17.23 -7.56
CA GLN A 151 7.16 18.54 -7.05
C GLN A 151 5.71 18.51 -6.56
N SER A 152 4.81 17.86 -7.30
CA SER A 152 3.40 17.72 -6.94
C SER A 152 3.22 16.92 -5.65
N ALA A 153 3.94 15.79 -5.51
CA ALA A 153 3.91 14.99 -4.29
C ALA A 153 4.40 15.78 -3.07
N GLN A 154 5.50 16.52 -3.20
CA GLN A 154 5.99 17.40 -2.12
C GLN A 154 4.98 18.51 -1.78
N GLY A 155 4.36 19.12 -2.79
CA GLY A 155 3.30 20.12 -2.60
C GLY A 155 2.09 19.56 -1.84
N LEU A 156 1.60 18.39 -2.24
CA LEU A 156 0.49 17.70 -1.56
C LEU A 156 0.84 17.34 -0.12
N MET A 157 2.07 16.91 0.16
CA MET A 157 2.50 16.58 1.54
C MET A 157 2.60 17.82 2.43
N ARG A 158 2.97 18.98 1.87
CA ARG A 158 2.90 20.27 2.59
C ARG A 158 1.47 20.66 2.89
N ILE A 159 0.57 20.55 1.90
CA ILE A 159 -0.86 20.82 2.10
C ILE A 159 -1.43 19.90 3.19
N ALA A 160 -1.12 18.60 3.13
CA ALA A 160 -1.52 17.63 4.15
C ALA A 160 -1.06 18.01 5.55
N THR A 161 0.20 18.49 5.68
CA THR A 161 0.73 18.99 6.96
C THR A 161 -0.04 20.20 7.46
N ILE A 162 -0.35 21.17 6.58
CA ILE A 162 -1.13 22.36 6.93
C ILE A 162 -2.54 21.97 7.36
N LEU A 163 -3.19 21.07 6.63
CA LEU A 163 -4.53 20.56 6.97
C LEU A 163 -4.52 19.86 8.32
N ALA A 164 -3.56 18.97 8.57
CA ALA A 164 -3.44 18.27 9.84
C ALA A 164 -3.28 19.24 11.03
N GLN A 165 -2.56 20.35 10.85
CA GLN A 165 -2.38 21.39 11.87
C GLN A 165 -3.61 22.28 12.06
N ALA A 166 -4.44 22.45 11.03
CA ALA A 166 -5.62 23.30 11.07
C ALA A 166 -6.81 22.66 11.81
N HIS A 167 -6.77 21.34 12.03
CA HIS A 167 -7.85 20.62 12.68
C HIS A 167 -7.76 20.73 14.22
N PRO A 168 -8.84 21.14 14.90
CA PRO A 168 -8.85 21.21 16.36
C PRO A 168 -8.79 19.81 16.99
N THR A 169 -8.38 19.75 18.25
CA THR A 169 -8.47 18.54 19.08
C THR A 169 -9.93 18.20 19.39
N THR A 170 -10.22 16.90 19.50
CA THR A 170 -11.54 16.39 19.88
C THR A 170 -11.53 16.01 21.36
N SER A 171 -12.64 16.28 22.05
CA SER A 171 -12.83 15.88 23.44
C SER A 171 -13.81 14.71 23.50
N VAL A 172 -13.43 13.62 24.17
CA VAL A 172 -14.27 12.44 24.38
C VAL A 172 -14.44 12.21 25.88
N VAL A 173 -15.66 11.96 26.33
CA VAL A 173 -15.95 11.66 27.74
C VAL A 173 -15.90 10.15 27.94
N LEU A 174 -15.18 9.71 28.96
CA LEU A 174 -15.13 8.31 29.40
C LEU A 174 -15.29 8.27 30.92
N GLY A 175 -16.42 7.77 31.40
CA GLY A 175 -16.81 7.89 32.81
C GLY A 175 -16.92 9.35 33.22
N SER A 176 -16.14 9.76 34.24
CA SER A 176 -16.09 11.15 34.73
C SER A 176 -14.97 12.00 34.11
N ARG A 177 -14.17 11.44 33.19
CA ARG A 177 -13.00 12.11 32.62
C ARG A 177 -13.26 12.59 31.19
N SER A 178 -12.72 13.76 30.87
CA SER A 178 -12.69 14.31 29.52
C SER A 178 -11.31 14.10 28.92
N LEU A 179 -11.22 13.25 27.90
CA LEU A 179 -9.99 12.91 27.21
C LEU A 179 -9.84 13.80 25.96
N VAL A 180 -8.75 14.56 25.88
CA VAL A 180 -8.44 15.40 24.73
C VAL A 180 -7.53 14.63 23.79
N ILE A 181 -7.99 14.42 22.55
CA ILE A 181 -7.28 13.64 21.54
C ILE A 181 -7.13 14.43 20.23
N PRO A 182 -6.13 14.13 19.39
CA PRO A 182 -6.09 14.64 18.02
C PRO A 182 -7.36 14.24 17.29
N SER A 183 -7.97 15.13 16.51
CA SER A 183 -9.13 14.78 15.70
C SER A 183 -8.79 13.72 14.66
N TYR A 184 -9.81 12.96 14.27
CA TYR A 184 -9.66 11.90 13.28
C TYR A 184 -9.19 12.46 11.92
N GLU A 185 -9.72 13.62 11.54
CA GLU A 185 -9.35 14.33 10.32
C GLU A 185 -7.91 14.82 10.35
N ALA A 186 -7.43 15.31 11.51
CA ALA A 186 -6.03 15.66 11.70
C ALA A 186 -5.13 14.45 11.47
N TRP A 187 -5.44 13.32 12.12
CA TRP A 187 -4.67 12.08 11.99
C TRP A 187 -4.66 11.54 10.56
N ARG A 188 -5.82 11.51 9.88
CA ARG A 188 -5.91 11.06 8.48
C ARG A 188 -5.14 11.94 7.52
N SER A 189 -5.04 13.23 7.82
CA SER A 189 -4.30 14.20 7.00
C SER A 189 -2.80 14.19 7.28
N GLN A 190 -2.33 13.44 8.29
CA GLN A 190 -0.89 13.36 8.53
C GLN A 190 -0.16 12.72 7.35
N PRO A 191 0.99 13.26 6.94
CA PRO A 191 1.81 12.71 5.85
C PRO A 191 2.09 11.21 5.98
N ALA A 192 2.41 10.74 7.19
CA ALA A 192 2.68 9.32 7.46
C ALA A 192 1.43 8.45 7.25
N THR A 193 0.27 8.89 7.74
CA THR A 193 -1.01 8.19 7.54
C THR A 193 -1.39 8.12 6.07
N LEU A 194 -1.23 9.21 5.32
CA LEU A 194 -1.49 9.23 3.87
C LEU A 194 -0.58 8.28 3.10
N GLN A 195 0.70 8.17 3.49
CA GLN A 195 1.61 7.20 2.89
C GLN A 195 1.17 5.76 3.17
N ILE A 196 0.82 5.44 4.43
CA ILE A 196 0.30 4.11 4.79
C ILE A 196 -0.99 3.81 4.04
N MET A 197 -1.91 4.76 3.93
CA MET A 197 -3.14 4.61 3.14
C MET A 197 -2.87 4.35 1.67
N ALA A 198 -1.92 5.07 1.06
CA ALA A 198 -1.53 4.86 -0.33
C ALA A 198 -0.93 3.47 -0.55
N LEU A 199 -0.04 3.04 0.36
CA LEU A 199 0.54 1.70 0.34
C LEU A 199 -0.52 0.63 0.58
N ALA A 200 -1.50 0.86 1.47
CA ALA A 200 -2.58 -0.07 1.75
C ALA A 200 -3.51 -0.25 0.54
N HIS A 201 -3.79 0.82 -0.20
CA HIS A 201 -4.52 0.74 -1.46
C HIS A 201 -3.75 -0.07 -2.50
N GLU A 202 -2.43 0.12 -2.57
CA GLU A 202 -1.58 -0.66 -3.47
C GLU A 202 -1.53 -2.13 -3.06
N PHE A 203 -1.41 -2.42 -1.76
CA PHE A 203 -1.48 -3.77 -1.21
C PHE A 203 -2.81 -4.46 -1.53
N GLN A 204 -3.95 -3.79 -1.27
CA GLN A 204 -5.28 -4.29 -1.60
C GLN A 204 -5.37 -4.62 -3.09
N ARG A 205 -4.88 -3.72 -3.94
CA ARG A 205 -4.90 -3.91 -5.38
C ARG A 205 -4.05 -5.10 -5.83
N GLN A 206 -2.89 -5.32 -5.21
CA GLN A 206 -2.06 -6.50 -5.47
C GLN A 206 -2.76 -7.79 -5.04
N ALA A 207 -3.43 -7.78 -3.89
CA ALA A 207 -4.22 -8.92 -3.43
C ALA A 207 -5.36 -9.24 -4.42
N LEU A 208 -6.12 -8.23 -4.85
CA LEU A 208 -7.19 -8.37 -5.85
C LEU A 208 -6.67 -8.90 -7.20
N ALA A 209 -5.51 -8.41 -7.64
CA ALA A 209 -4.89 -8.87 -8.87
C ALA A 209 -4.41 -10.33 -8.79
N ARG A 210 -3.96 -10.78 -7.62
CA ARG A 210 -3.60 -12.19 -7.39
C ARG A 210 -4.83 -13.07 -7.37
N GLU A 211 -5.89 -12.65 -6.68
CA GLU A 211 -7.17 -13.36 -6.62
C GLU A 211 -7.80 -13.52 -8.01
N ALA A 212 -7.78 -12.49 -8.85
CA ALA A 212 -8.31 -12.57 -10.21
C ALA A 212 -7.53 -13.52 -11.14
N ARG A 213 -6.26 -13.81 -10.84
CA ARG A 213 -5.39 -14.69 -11.65
C ARG A 213 -5.41 -16.14 -11.19
N ASN A 214 -5.73 -16.38 -9.92
CA ASN A 214 -5.51 -17.67 -9.27
C ASN A 214 -6.84 -18.33 -8.91
N SER A 215 -7.18 -19.41 -9.63
CA SER A 215 -8.38 -20.22 -9.36
C SER A 215 -8.18 -21.28 -8.27
N SER A 216 -6.98 -21.42 -7.69
CA SER A 216 -6.67 -22.46 -6.71
C SER A 216 -6.44 -21.89 -5.30
N ASP A 217 -7.16 -22.42 -4.32
CA ASP A 217 -7.12 -22.00 -2.91
C ASP A 217 -5.68 -22.01 -2.32
N GLY A 218 -4.83 -22.94 -2.76
CA GLY A 218 -3.48 -23.11 -2.21
C GLY A 218 -2.53 -21.91 -2.41
N GLN A 219 -2.67 -21.13 -3.50
CA GLN A 219 -1.84 -19.94 -3.71
C GLN A 219 -2.31 -18.74 -2.89
N VAL A 220 -3.62 -18.64 -2.64
CA VAL A 220 -4.18 -17.61 -1.76
C VAL A 220 -3.71 -17.87 -0.33
N GLU A 221 -3.76 -19.12 0.15
CA GLU A 221 -3.24 -19.48 1.48
C GLU A 221 -1.75 -19.20 1.63
N ALA A 222 -0.92 -19.52 0.63
CA ALA A 222 0.51 -19.19 0.67
C ALA A 222 0.75 -17.67 0.75
N TYR A 223 -0.06 -16.86 0.06
CA TYR A 223 0.01 -15.41 0.13
C TYR A 223 -0.41 -14.88 1.51
N ILE A 224 -1.53 -15.38 2.06
CA ILE A 224 -1.98 -15.00 3.40
C ILE A 224 -0.92 -15.37 4.45
N GLY A 225 -0.26 -16.52 4.32
CA GLY A 225 0.88 -16.90 5.17
C GLY A 225 2.06 -15.93 5.08
N GLN A 226 2.42 -15.46 3.89
CA GLN A 226 3.45 -14.42 3.72
C GLN A 226 3.06 -13.10 4.39
N VAL A 227 1.78 -12.72 4.30
CA VAL A 227 1.27 -11.51 4.96
C VAL A 227 1.30 -11.66 6.48
N GLU A 228 0.96 -12.84 7.01
CA GLU A 228 1.06 -13.15 8.42
C GLU A 228 2.50 -13.06 8.93
N GLU A 229 3.45 -13.66 8.22
CA GLU A 229 4.88 -13.57 8.55
C GLU A 229 5.37 -12.11 8.53
N PHE A 230 5.00 -11.35 7.49
CA PHE A 230 5.33 -9.93 7.37
C PHE A 230 4.74 -9.09 8.53
N PHE A 231 3.48 -9.33 8.88
CA PHE A 231 2.82 -8.66 10.00
C PHE A 231 3.50 -8.97 11.34
N ASN A 232 3.84 -10.24 11.56
CA ASN A 232 4.40 -10.72 12.81
C ASN A 232 5.86 -10.28 13.01
N SER A 233 6.65 -10.21 11.93
CA SER A 233 8.06 -9.81 11.96
C SER A 233 8.26 -8.29 12.01
N SER A 234 7.30 -7.50 11.52
CA SER A 234 7.41 -6.03 11.49
C SER A 234 7.23 -5.41 12.87
N CYS A 235 8.24 -4.77 13.45
CA CYS A 235 8.16 -4.12 14.76
C CYS A 235 8.06 -2.58 14.69
N ALA A 236 7.47 -1.97 15.72
CA ALA A 236 7.61 -0.54 15.97
C ALA A 236 8.98 -0.23 16.58
N THR A 237 9.39 1.03 16.50
CA THR A 237 10.56 1.56 17.21
C THR A 237 10.12 2.60 18.23
N SER A 238 11.02 3.05 19.09
CA SER A 238 10.75 4.16 20.04
C SER A 238 10.35 5.48 19.36
N SER A 239 10.59 5.61 18.05
CA SER A 239 10.33 6.84 17.28
C SER A 239 9.25 6.70 16.21
N SER A 240 8.84 5.48 15.86
CA SER A 240 7.93 5.24 14.74
C SER A 240 7.06 4.00 14.94
N TRP A 241 5.79 4.09 14.52
CA TRP A 241 4.87 2.96 14.47
C TRP A 241 5.37 1.87 13.50
N SER A 242 4.90 0.63 13.70
CA SER A 242 5.23 -0.48 12.80
C SER A 242 4.57 -0.25 11.44
N VAL A 243 5.38 0.01 10.41
CA VAL A 243 4.89 0.25 9.04
C VAL A 243 4.18 -0.99 8.50
N GLY A 244 4.77 -2.18 8.68
CA GLY A 244 4.17 -3.42 8.18
C GLY A 244 2.85 -3.76 8.86
N LYS A 245 2.76 -3.60 10.19
CA LYS A 245 1.48 -3.79 10.90
C LYS A 245 0.44 -2.75 10.49
N SER A 246 0.84 -1.49 10.42
CA SER A 246 -0.05 -0.39 10.02
C SER A 246 -0.58 -0.59 8.60
N LEU A 247 0.27 -1.06 7.68
CA LEU A 247 -0.10 -1.37 6.31
C LEU A 247 -1.19 -2.45 6.22
N VAL A 248 -0.96 -3.59 6.86
CA VAL A 248 -1.91 -4.72 6.82
C VAL A 248 -3.23 -4.33 7.48
N VAL A 249 -3.21 -3.69 8.66
CA VAL A 249 -4.42 -3.23 9.33
C VAL A 249 -5.16 -2.22 8.46
N GLN A 250 -4.47 -1.21 7.94
CA GLN A 250 -5.09 -0.21 7.07
C GLN A 250 -5.72 -0.86 5.83
N ALA A 251 -5.09 -1.87 5.23
CA ALA A 251 -5.63 -2.61 4.09
C ALA A 251 -6.90 -3.40 4.43
N THR A 252 -6.99 -3.99 5.64
CA THR A 252 -8.22 -4.66 6.11
C THR A 252 -9.39 -3.70 6.31
N LEU A 253 -9.10 -2.43 6.64
CA LEU A 253 -10.10 -1.38 6.87
C LEU A 253 -10.56 -0.68 5.58
N LEU A 254 -9.91 -0.93 4.44
CA LEU A 254 -10.35 -0.39 3.15
C LEU A 254 -11.69 -1.02 2.73
N ARG A 255 -12.38 -0.36 1.80
CA ARG A 255 -13.55 -0.94 1.14
C ARG A 255 -13.10 -1.92 0.07
N TRP A 256 -13.44 -3.20 0.22
CA TRP A 256 -13.15 -4.23 -0.77
C TRP A 256 -14.35 -4.43 -1.71
N PRO A 257 -14.13 -4.82 -2.98
CA PRO A 257 -15.16 -5.32 -3.87
C PRO A 257 -15.89 -6.55 -3.29
N ASP A 258 -17.16 -6.72 -3.62
CA ASP A 258 -18.00 -7.81 -3.08
C ASP A 258 -17.45 -9.21 -3.41
N ASP A 259 -16.82 -9.36 -4.58
CA ASP A 259 -16.19 -10.59 -5.04
C ASP A 259 -14.92 -10.95 -4.27
N ALA A 260 -14.33 -10.01 -3.51
CA ALA A 260 -13.08 -10.20 -2.76
C ALA A 260 -13.23 -10.04 -1.24
N ILE A 261 -14.46 -10.05 -0.72
CA ILE A 261 -14.74 -9.95 0.72
C ILE A 261 -14.09 -11.11 1.49
N VAL A 262 -14.04 -12.31 0.90
CA VAL A 262 -13.42 -13.48 1.56
C VAL A 262 -11.94 -13.24 1.84
N THR A 263 -11.19 -12.70 0.87
CA THR A 263 -9.78 -12.33 1.05
C THR A 263 -9.60 -11.25 2.13
N GLN A 264 -10.47 -10.24 2.15
CA GLN A 264 -10.47 -9.24 3.23
C GLN A 264 -10.68 -9.89 4.60
N GLN A 265 -11.62 -10.84 4.71
CA GLN A 265 -11.90 -11.54 5.97
C GLN A 265 -10.74 -12.45 6.40
N ARG A 266 -10.05 -13.11 5.46
CA ARG A 266 -8.82 -13.88 5.75
C ARG A 266 -7.71 -12.98 6.28
N LEU A 267 -7.49 -11.82 5.66
CA LEU A 267 -6.52 -10.82 6.16
C LEU A 267 -6.88 -10.29 7.56
N LEU A 268 -8.17 -10.04 7.81
CA LEU A 268 -8.64 -9.65 9.13
C LEU A 268 -8.49 -10.77 10.16
N GLY A 269 -8.63 -12.03 9.73
CA GLY A 269 -8.35 -13.23 10.51
C GLY A 269 -6.88 -13.34 10.93
N VAL A 270 -5.94 -13.02 10.02
CA VAL A 270 -4.50 -12.93 10.35
C VAL A 270 -4.24 -11.91 11.45
N VAL A 271 -4.80 -10.70 11.30
CA VAL A 271 -4.64 -9.65 12.33
C VAL A 271 -5.23 -10.11 13.65
N HIS A 272 -6.43 -10.70 13.64
CA HIS A 272 -7.08 -11.17 14.85
C HIS A 272 -6.29 -12.30 15.54
N GLY A 273 -5.88 -13.33 14.79
CA GLY A 273 -5.09 -14.44 15.33
C GLY A 273 -3.75 -13.98 15.90
N SER A 274 -3.10 -13.04 15.20
CA SER A 274 -1.85 -12.44 15.66
C SER A 274 -2.03 -11.63 16.95
N VAL A 275 -3.07 -10.80 17.04
CA VAL A 275 -3.34 -10.00 18.25
C VAL A 275 -3.73 -10.91 19.42
N ALA A 276 -4.54 -11.94 19.20
CA ALA A 276 -4.92 -12.92 20.22
C ALA A 276 -3.71 -13.64 20.85
N GLN A 277 -2.68 -13.93 20.05
CA GLN A 277 -1.44 -14.53 20.56
C GLN A 277 -0.57 -13.53 21.32
N LYS A 278 -0.51 -12.28 20.86
CA LYS A 278 0.31 -11.22 21.46
C LYS A 278 -0.43 -9.88 21.42
N PRO A 279 -1.27 -9.58 22.42
CA PRO A 279 -2.10 -8.37 22.45
C PRO A 279 -1.31 -7.05 22.42
N THR A 280 -0.06 -7.06 22.88
CA THR A 280 0.85 -5.89 22.80
C THR A 280 1.13 -5.44 21.38
N ARG A 281 0.85 -6.25 20.35
CA ARG A 281 0.95 -5.85 18.93
C ARG A 281 0.06 -4.66 18.58
N LEU A 282 -1.03 -4.42 19.31
CA LEU A 282 -1.87 -3.22 19.13
C LEU A 282 -1.18 -1.94 19.63
N LEU A 283 -0.23 -2.04 20.56
CA LEU A 283 0.56 -0.89 21.01
C LEU A 283 1.55 -0.40 19.94
N GLU A 284 1.91 -1.26 18.99
CA GLU A 284 2.78 -0.93 17.85
C GLU A 284 2.07 -0.16 16.72
N LEU A 285 0.74 -0.01 16.82
CA LEU A 285 -0.09 0.77 15.90
C LEU A 285 -0.34 2.17 16.45
N SER A 286 -0.59 3.11 15.56
CA SER A 286 -1.08 4.45 15.95
C SER A 286 -2.43 4.33 16.70
N PRO A 287 -2.71 5.21 17.68
CA PRO A 287 -3.91 5.14 18.51
C PRO A 287 -5.23 5.04 17.71
N TRP A 288 -5.37 5.89 16.69
CA TRP A 288 -6.54 5.91 15.81
C TRP A 288 -6.70 4.62 15.00
N LEU A 289 -5.61 4.08 14.47
CA LEU A 289 -5.65 2.84 13.69
C LEU A 289 -6.02 1.63 14.56
N ALA A 290 -5.50 1.55 15.78
CA ALA A 290 -5.89 0.53 16.75
C ALA A 290 -7.38 0.66 17.14
N GLY A 291 -7.86 1.90 17.36
CA GLY A 291 -9.27 2.19 17.62
C GLY A 291 -10.17 1.77 16.45
N ASP A 292 -9.81 2.12 15.21
CA ASP A 292 -10.51 1.70 13.99
C ASP A 292 -10.63 0.19 13.87
N LEU A 293 -9.53 -0.53 14.14
CA LEU A 293 -9.52 -1.99 14.13
C LEU A 293 -10.47 -2.57 15.19
N CYS A 294 -10.46 -2.02 16.41
CA CYS A 294 -11.40 -2.42 17.47
C CYS A 294 -12.85 -2.09 17.14
N ARG A 295 -13.13 -1.00 16.40
CA ARG A 295 -14.48 -0.66 15.93
C ARG A 295 -15.01 -1.70 14.93
N VAL A 296 -14.16 -2.14 14.01
CA VAL A 296 -14.52 -3.19 13.03
C VAL A 296 -14.57 -4.58 13.68
N ARG A 297 -13.72 -4.85 14.67
CA ARG A 297 -13.67 -6.11 15.43
C ARG A 297 -13.67 -5.84 16.94
N PRO A 298 -14.85 -5.66 17.56
CA PRO A 298 -14.96 -5.34 18.99
C PRO A 298 -14.37 -6.41 19.93
N SER A 299 -14.20 -7.66 19.48
CA SER A 299 -13.52 -8.71 20.26
C SER A 299 -12.10 -8.32 20.65
N LEU A 300 -11.38 -7.58 19.78
CA LEU A 300 -10.00 -7.15 20.02
C LEU A 300 -9.90 -6.11 21.13
N ALA A 301 -10.96 -5.34 21.38
CA ALA A 301 -10.97 -4.36 22.48
C ALA A 301 -10.80 -5.05 23.85
N LYS A 302 -11.27 -6.29 23.99
CA LYS A 302 -11.13 -7.10 25.22
C LYS A 302 -9.68 -7.44 25.53
N GLU A 303 -8.86 -7.60 24.51
CA GLU A 303 -7.43 -7.91 24.62
C GLU A 303 -6.59 -6.62 24.72
N TYR A 304 -7.04 -5.55 24.06
CA TYR A 304 -6.32 -4.27 24.01
C TYR A 304 -6.36 -3.52 25.33
N LEU A 305 -7.54 -3.43 25.97
CA LEU A 305 -7.73 -2.62 27.17
C LEU A 305 -6.81 -3.05 28.33
N PRO A 306 -6.65 -4.35 28.68
CA PRO A 306 -5.67 -4.78 29.67
C PRO A 306 -4.23 -4.38 29.33
N CYS A 307 -3.87 -4.38 28.05
CA CYS A 307 -2.52 -3.99 27.60
C CYS A 307 -2.25 -2.49 27.79
N LEU A 308 -3.25 -1.64 27.50
CA LEU A 308 -3.13 -0.20 27.74
C LEU A 308 -2.83 0.09 29.21
N VAL A 309 -3.53 -0.62 30.09
CA VAL A 309 -3.43 -0.46 31.54
C VAL A 309 -2.08 -0.94 32.05
N ALA A 310 -1.66 -2.14 31.64
CA ALA A 310 -0.35 -2.67 31.98
C ALA A 310 0.79 -1.77 31.47
N TYR A 311 0.62 -1.17 30.29
CA TYR A 311 1.59 -0.23 29.72
C TYR A 311 1.71 1.07 30.54
N ALA A 312 0.62 1.56 31.11
CA ALA A 312 0.61 2.80 31.87
C ALA A 312 1.28 2.69 33.26
N GLY A 313 1.61 1.48 33.72
CA GLY A 313 2.28 1.28 35.01
C GLY A 313 3.72 1.83 35.07
N PRO A 314 4.23 2.19 36.27
CA PRO A 314 5.53 2.84 36.47
C PRO A 314 6.77 1.99 36.08
N ALA A 315 6.59 0.73 35.72
CA ALA A 315 7.67 -0.21 35.38
C ALA A 315 8.11 -0.18 33.90
N ASN A 316 7.40 0.52 33.01
CA ASN A 316 7.65 0.51 31.56
C ASN A 316 8.35 1.78 31.03
N THR A 317 9.36 2.27 31.74
CA THR A 317 10.16 3.45 31.35
C THR A 317 11.15 3.19 30.21
N THR A 318 11.36 1.93 29.81
CA THR A 318 12.12 1.57 28.60
C THR A 318 11.15 1.40 27.42
N ALA A 319 10.67 2.52 26.87
CA ALA A 319 9.63 2.47 25.83
C ALA A 319 10.17 1.84 24.53
N GLU A 320 9.80 0.57 24.28
CA GLU A 320 9.99 -0.11 22.99
C GLU A 320 9.17 0.53 21.85
N TRP A 321 8.16 1.36 22.20
CA TRP A 321 7.17 1.92 21.28
C TRP A 321 7.12 3.45 21.35
N PRO A 322 6.53 4.12 20.34
CA PRO A 322 6.41 5.57 20.34
C PRO A 322 5.63 6.08 21.56
N PRO A 323 6.12 7.15 22.22
CA PRO A 323 5.50 7.67 23.43
C PRO A 323 4.16 8.32 23.10
N VAL A 324 3.08 7.77 23.65
CA VAL A 324 1.72 8.30 23.55
C VAL A 324 1.04 8.16 24.90
N SER A 325 0.29 9.17 25.32
CA SER A 325 -0.44 9.13 26.59
C SER A 325 -1.51 8.02 26.58
N ILE A 326 -1.77 7.45 27.75
CA ILE A 326 -2.88 6.50 27.89
C ILE A 326 -4.22 7.16 27.55
N ASP A 327 -4.39 8.43 27.92
CA ASP A 327 -5.59 9.22 27.63
C ASP A 327 -5.83 9.33 26.12
N GLU A 328 -4.77 9.50 25.31
CA GLU A 328 -4.89 9.51 23.85
C GLU A 328 -5.29 8.15 23.30
N ARG A 329 -4.69 7.05 23.80
CA ARG A 329 -5.05 5.69 23.34
C ARG A 329 -6.47 5.29 23.72
N LEU A 330 -6.89 5.58 24.95
CA LEU A 330 -8.26 5.33 25.42
C LEU A 330 -9.24 6.21 24.66
N GLY A 331 -8.95 7.51 24.51
CA GLY A 331 -9.81 8.43 23.77
C GLY A 331 -10.00 8.00 22.32
N CYS A 332 -8.94 7.60 21.62
CA CYS A 332 -9.03 7.10 20.24
C CYS A 332 -9.79 5.76 20.14
N LEU A 333 -9.70 4.90 21.17
CA LEU A 333 -10.43 3.62 21.21
C LEU A 333 -11.95 3.84 21.31
N VAL A 334 -12.39 4.79 22.12
CA VAL A 334 -13.82 5.04 22.36
C VAL A 334 -14.42 6.09 21.43
N ALA A 335 -13.59 6.88 20.76
CA ALA A 335 -14.06 7.91 19.84
C ALA A 335 -15.00 7.34 18.77
N GLY A 336 -16.21 7.89 18.66
CA GLY A 336 -17.17 7.53 17.62
C GLY A 336 -17.80 6.13 17.72
N SER A 337 -17.72 5.44 18.87
CA SER A 337 -18.38 4.14 19.06
C SER A 337 -18.96 3.99 20.46
N SER A 338 -20.28 4.20 20.61
CA SER A 338 -20.97 4.10 21.91
C SER A 338 -20.81 2.72 22.58
N SER A 339 -20.80 1.64 21.80
CA SER A 339 -20.60 0.29 22.31
C SER A 339 -19.22 0.06 22.92
N LEU A 340 -18.18 0.71 22.38
CA LEU A 340 -16.83 0.63 22.94
C LEU A 340 -16.69 1.52 24.15
N THR A 341 -17.37 2.68 24.18
CA THR A 341 -17.47 3.52 25.36
C THR A 341 -18.09 2.76 26.53
N GLU A 342 -19.28 2.20 26.34
CA GLU A 342 -19.98 1.40 27.36
C GLU A 342 -19.14 0.22 27.86
N PHE A 343 -18.47 -0.49 26.94
CA PHE A 343 -17.56 -1.58 27.27
C PHE A 343 -16.39 -1.10 28.14
N CYS A 344 -15.72 -0.02 27.75
CA CYS A 344 -14.60 0.53 28.49
C CYS A 344 -15.05 1.04 29.87
N GLU A 345 -16.20 1.72 29.97
CA GLU A 345 -16.76 2.18 31.24
C GLU A 345 -17.08 1.01 32.18
N ALA A 346 -17.71 -0.05 31.67
CA ALA A 346 -17.99 -1.25 32.46
C ALA A 346 -16.70 -1.91 32.97
N CYS A 347 -15.67 -2.01 32.12
CA CYS A 347 -14.37 -2.52 32.52
C CYS A 347 -13.71 -1.64 33.61
N LEU A 348 -13.71 -0.32 33.43
CA LEU A 348 -13.12 0.62 34.38
C LEU A 348 -13.83 0.63 35.74
N ALA A 349 -15.16 0.44 35.76
CA ALA A 349 -15.95 0.37 36.97
C ALA A 349 -15.71 -0.94 37.77
N HIS A 350 -15.44 -2.05 37.09
CA HIS A 350 -15.36 -3.37 37.73
C HIS A 350 -13.99 -3.78 38.26
N SER A 351 -12.89 -3.14 37.86
CA SER A 351 -11.55 -3.73 38.03
C SER A 351 -10.56 -2.95 38.90
N GLY A 352 -10.97 -1.98 39.73
CA GLY A 352 -10.04 -1.13 40.52
C GLY A 352 -9.09 -0.30 39.65
N LEU A 353 -9.33 -0.34 38.36
CA LEU A 353 -8.58 0.25 37.27
C LEU A 353 -8.68 1.77 37.28
N HIS A 354 -9.81 2.26 37.81
CA HIS A 354 -10.04 3.66 38.10
C HIS A 354 -8.99 4.24 39.07
N ASP A 355 -8.54 3.47 40.07
CA ASP A 355 -7.51 3.90 41.04
C ASP A 355 -6.11 3.87 40.39
N THR A 356 -5.86 2.90 39.51
CA THR A 356 -4.60 2.80 38.76
C THR A 356 -4.46 3.97 37.77
N LEU A 357 -5.54 4.33 37.07
CA LEU A 357 -5.55 5.50 36.18
C LEU A 357 -5.60 6.85 36.93
N ALA A 358 -6.12 6.88 38.16
CA ALA A 358 -6.14 8.07 39.01
C ALA A 358 -4.77 8.36 39.66
N SER A 359 -3.97 7.32 39.93
CA SER A 359 -2.60 7.44 40.49
C SER A 359 -1.51 7.74 39.46
N LEU A 360 -1.85 7.69 38.16
CA LEU A 360 -0.96 7.98 37.04
C LEU A 360 -1.15 9.39 36.45
N ALA A 361 -2.15 10.13 36.94
CA ALA A 361 -2.34 11.56 36.70
C ALA A 361 -1.62 12.37 37.80
#